data_AF-A0A6A6HLU2-F1
#
_entry.id   AF-A0A6A6HLU2-F1
#
_cell.length_a   1.000
_cell.length_b   1.000
_cell.length_c   1.000
_cell.angle_alpha   90.00
_cell.angle_beta   90.00
_cell.angle_gamma   90.00
#
_symmetry.space_group_name_H-M   'P 1'
#
loop_
_entity.id
_entity.type
_entity.pdbx_description
1 polymer ?
#
loop_
_entity_poly.entity_id
_entity_poly.type
_entity_poly.pdbx_seq_one_letter_code
_entity_poly.pdbx_strand_id
1 'polypeptide(L)'
;MHDLSNRSLVVGLRALGYTSAQVSSFTGVPTRTATIIFDRACSRGFDPSSRPLKMKDEYIKDAPKSGRPRKDGSNVKKKPDAKPNDYGLSKITDWPEQNPSQITPHEDGINEEAWVDEADEGQEAGPVDEARWEYRGYLSAD
;
A
#
# COMPACT_ATOMS: atom_id res chain seq x y z
N MET A 1 -6.62 2.00 11.29
CA MET A 1 -7.86 2.16 10.49
C MET A 1 -8.51 3.43 10.99
N HIS A 2 -8.70 4.43 10.12
CA HIS A 2 -9.23 5.73 10.52
C HIS A 2 -10.75 5.68 10.67
N ASP A 3 -11.28 6.47 11.59
CA ASP A 3 -12.71 6.68 11.78
C ASP A 3 -13.36 7.27 10.51
N LEU A 4 -14.68 7.09 10.39
CA LEU A 4 -15.43 7.53 9.22
C LEU A 4 -15.34 9.06 9.05
N SER A 5 -15.30 9.81 10.15
CA SER A 5 -15.24 11.27 10.16
C SER A 5 -13.93 11.79 9.57
N ASN A 6 -12.79 11.27 10.01
CA ASN A 6 -11.48 11.64 9.47
C ASN A 6 -11.35 11.28 7.99
N ARG A 7 -11.89 10.14 7.57
CA ARG A 7 -11.91 9.77 6.14
C ARG A 7 -12.80 10.72 5.34
N SER A 8 -13.95 11.10 5.88
CA SER A 8 -14.84 12.10 5.28
C SER A 8 -14.12 13.42 5.11
N LEU A 9 -13.43 13.88 6.15
CA LEU A 9 -12.68 15.12 6.15
C LEU A 9 -11.55 15.09 5.11
N VAL A 10 -10.80 13.99 5.03
CA VAL A 10 -9.76 13.79 4.00
C VAL A 10 -10.33 13.92 2.59
N VAL A 11 -11.43 13.24 2.29
CA VAL A 11 -12.04 13.26 0.95
C VAL A 11 -12.56 14.66 0.62
N GLY A 12 -13.21 15.32 1.58
CA GLY A 12 -13.70 16.70 1.41
C GLY A 12 -12.57 17.69 1.15
N LEU A 13 -11.52 17.67 1.98
CA LEU A 13 -10.37 18.56 1.81
C LEU A 13 -9.65 18.32 0.48
N ARG A 14 -9.48 17.07 0.06
CA ARG A 14 -8.89 16.79 -1.26
C ARG A 14 -9.76 17.30 -2.41
N ALA A 15 -11.08 17.18 -2.31
CA ALA A 15 -12.01 17.69 -3.32
C ALA A 15 -12.07 19.23 -3.40
N LEU A 16 -11.70 19.91 -2.30
CA LEU A 16 -11.52 21.35 -2.23
C LEU A 16 -10.17 21.83 -2.78
N GLY A 17 -9.25 20.92 -3.12
CA GLY A 17 -7.96 21.24 -3.74
C GLY A 17 -6.77 21.30 -2.78
N TYR A 18 -6.94 20.96 -1.49
CA TYR A 18 -5.82 20.90 -0.55
C TYR A 18 -4.83 19.78 -0.92
N THR A 19 -3.55 20.03 -0.67
CA THR A 19 -2.49 19.04 -0.89
C THR A 19 -2.54 17.94 0.16
N SER A 20 -2.00 16.75 -0.15
CA SER A 20 -1.95 15.64 0.81
C SER A 20 -1.13 15.98 2.07
N ALA A 21 -0.10 16.82 1.95
CA ALA A 21 0.68 17.31 3.09
C ALA A 21 -0.18 18.17 4.02
N GLN A 22 -0.91 19.15 3.49
CA GLN A 22 -1.84 19.97 4.26
C GLN A 22 -2.95 19.14 4.90
N VAL A 23 -3.53 18.20 4.15
CA VAL A 23 -4.54 17.27 4.68
C VAL A 23 -3.97 16.45 5.84
N SER A 24 -2.71 16.00 5.74
CA SER A 24 -2.04 15.29 6.83
C SER A 24 -1.84 16.18 8.06
N SER A 25 -1.50 17.46 7.89
CA SER A 25 -1.37 18.41 8.99
C SER A 25 -2.71 18.68 9.69
N PHE A 26 -3.82 18.77 8.93
CA PHE A 26 -5.15 19.02 9.50
C PHE A 26 -5.77 17.82 10.18
N THR A 27 -5.56 16.61 9.63
CA THR A 27 -6.28 15.40 10.07
C THR A 27 -5.42 14.44 10.88
N GLY A 28 -4.09 14.62 10.90
CA GLY A 28 -3.14 13.67 11.48
C GLY A 28 -3.03 12.34 10.71
N VAL A 29 -3.73 12.20 9.57
CA VAL A 29 -3.68 11.01 8.72
C VAL A 29 -2.42 11.07 7.86
N PRO A 30 -1.57 10.01 7.85
CA PRO A 30 -0.38 9.99 7.01
C PRO A 30 -0.72 10.26 5.54
N THR A 31 0.14 11.04 4.87
CA THR A 31 -0.06 11.45 3.46
C THR A 31 -0.39 10.29 2.54
N ARG A 32 0.32 9.16 2.66
CA ARG A 32 0.08 7.93 1.90
C ARG A 32 -1.33 7.39 2.12
N THR A 33 -1.80 7.40 3.37
CA THR A 33 -3.13 6.92 3.74
C THR A 33 -4.21 7.87 3.25
N ALA A 34 -4.00 9.18 3.32
CA ALA A 34 -4.93 10.18 2.80
C ALA A 34 -5.15 10.01 1.29
N THR A 35 -4.09 9.79 0.52
CA THR A 35 -4.17 9.49 -0.92
C THR A 35 -4.98 8.22 -1.19
N ILE A 36 -4.68 7.12 -0.49
CA ILE A 36 -5.41 5.84 -0.65
C ILE A 36 -6.91 6.01 -0.32
N ILE A 37 -7.24 6.78 0.71
CA ILE A 37 -8.65 7.06 1.07
C ILE A 37 -9.34 7.79 -0.08
N PHE A 38 -8.70 8.81 -0.64
CA PHE A 38 -9.24 9.59 -1.74
C PHE A 38 -9.42 8.75 -3.01
N ASP A 39 -8.41 7.96 -3.39
CA ASP A 39 -8.46 7.08 -4.57
C ASP A 39 -9.58 6.05 -4.46
N ARG A 40 -9.80 5.50 -3.26
CA ARG A 40 -10.91 4.57 -2.99
C ARG A 40 -12.26 5.24 -3.10
N ALA A 41 -12.40 6.48 -2.64
CA ALA A 41 -13.63 7.23 -2.78
C ALA A 41 -13.95 7.46 -4.26
N CYS A 42 -12.96 7.89 -5.07
CA CYS A 42 -13.11 8.05 -6.52
C CYS A 42 -13.48 6.72 -7.20
N SER A 43 -12.83 5.62 -6.81
CA SER A 43 -13.12 4.27 -7.33
C SER A 43 -14.55 3.81 -7.02
N ARG A 44 -15.18 4.36 -5.97
CA ARG A 44 -16.58 4.09 -5.58
C ARG A 44 -17.58 5.05 -6.24
N GLY A 45 -17.11 5.91 -7.16
CA GLY A 45 -17.95 6.86 -7.90
C GLY A 45 -18.09 8.23 -7.25
N PHE A 46 -17.20 8.61 -6.33
CA PHE A 46 -17.11 10.00 -5.90
C PHE A 46 -16.51 10.87 -7.01
N ASP A 47 -17.22 11.94 -7.40
CA ASP A 47 -16.72 12.93 -8.36
C ASP A 47 -16.25 14.20 -7.63
N PRO A 48 -14.92 14.46 -7.57
CA PRO A 48 -14.37 15.64 -6.90
C PRO A 48 -14.64 16.95 -7.66
N SER A 49 -15.02 16.90 -8.94
CA SER A 49 -15.33 18.10 -9.74
C SER A 49 -16.79 18.53 -9.58
N SER A 50 -17.65 17.63 -9.12
CA SER A 50 -19.07 17.92 -8.89
C SER A 50 -19.25 19.05 -7.88
N ARG A 51 -20.13 19.99 -8.22
CA ARG A 51 -20.55 21.09 -7.33
C ARG A 51 -22.09 21.11 -7.32
N PRO A 52 -22.74 21.08 -6.15
CA PRO A 52 -22.16 20.96 -4.80
C PRO A 52 -21.52 19.58 -4.55
N LEU A 53 -20.57 19.52 -3.62
CA LEU A 53 -19.93 18.25 -3.23
C LEU A 53 -20.96 17.33 -2.58
N LYS A 54 -21.16 16.14 -3.16
CA LYS A 54 -22.07 15.12 -2.63
C LYS A 54 -21.26 14.04 -1.91
N MET A 55 -21.13 14.17 -0.59
CA MET A 55 -20.56 13.09 0.24
C MET A 55 -21.64 12.09 0.64
N LYS A 56 -21.37 10.81 0.41
CA LYS A 56 -22.20 9.69 0.85
C LYS A 56 -21.34 8.70 1.63
N ASP A 57 -21.95 8.01 2.59
CA ASP A 57 -21.32 6.95 3.36
C ASP A 57 -20.72 5.85 2.48
N GLU A 58 -21.34 5.55 1.34
CA GLU A 58 -20.89 4.53 0.38
C GLU A 58 -19.48 4.78 -0.15
N TYR A 59 -19.09 6.05 -0.34
CA TYR A 59 -17.75 6.39 -0.82
C TYR A 59 -16.70 6.24 0.28
N ILE A 60 -17.11 6.42 1.54
CA ILE A 60 -16.21 6.52 2.68
C ILE A 60 -16.05 5.16 3.38
N LYS A 61 -17.12 4.40 3.57
CA LYS A 61 -17.10 3.11 4.29
C LYS A 61 -16.25 2.09 3.55
N ASP A 62 -15.39 1.37 4.26
CA ASP A 62 -14.67 0.24 3.64
C ASP A 62 -15.60 -0.95 3.42
N ALA A 63 -15.36 -1.66 2.33
CA ALA A 63 -15.98 -2.95 2.10
C ALA A 63 -15.64 -3.89 3.27
N PRO A 64 -16.57 -4.77 3.68
CA PRO A 64 -16.26 -5.81 4.63
C PRO A 64 -15.03 -6.57 4.10
N LYS A 65 -14.00 -6.70 4.94
CA LYS A 65 -12.80 -7.44 4.57
C LYS A 65 -13.24 -8.86 4.21
N SER A 66 -13.15 -9.24 2.94
CA SER A 66 -13.23 -10.64 2.53
C SER A 66 -11.95 -11.31 3.00
N GLY A 67 -11.85 -11.55 4.31
CA GLY A 67 -10.77 -12.35 4.85
C GLY A 67 -10.84 -13.76 4.30
N ARG A 68 -9.73 -14.50 4.44
CA ARG A 68 -9.75 -15.96 4.36
C ARG A 68 -10.88 -16.46 5.27
N PRO A 69 -11.77 -17.35 4.80
CA PRO A 69 -12.80 -17.95 5.66
C PRO A 69 -12.12 -18.42 6.94
N ARG A 70 -12.52 -17.85 8.09
CA ARG A 70 -12.02 -18.34 9.37
C ARG A 70 -12.63 -19.71 9.61
N LYS A 71 -11.80 -20.71 9.92
CA LYS A 71 -12.25 -22.06 10.31
C LYS A 71 -12.79 -22.01 11.74
N ASP A 72 -13.81 -21.19 11.97
CA ASP A 72 -14.45 -21.05 13.28
C ASP A 72 -15.72 -21.89 13.23
N GLY A 73 -15.72 -23.01 13.95
CA GLY A 73 -16.61 -24.16 13.82
C GLY A 73 -18.08 -23.95 14.19
N SER A 74 -18.81 -23.09 13.49
CA SER A 74 -20.27 -22.95 13.64
C SER A 74 -21.00 -22.76 12.30
N ASN A 75 -20.66 -23.58 11.30
CA ASN A 75 -21.64 -24.00 10.30
C ASN A 75 -21.25 -25.36 9.75
N VAL A 76 -21.38 -26.39 10.60
CA VAL A 76 -21.44 -27.77 10.13
C VAL A 76 -22.81 -27.94 9.46
N LYS A 77 -22.92 -27.56 8.19
CA LYS A 77 -23.86 -28.28 7.33
C LYS A 77 -23.34 -29.70 7.27
N LYS A 78 -23.98 -30.60 8.04
CA LYS A 78 -23.74 -32.05 7.95
C LYS A 78 -23.89 -32.42 6.47
N LYS A 79 -22.77 -32.72 5.80
CA LYS A 79 -22.82 -33.49 4.57
C LYS A 79 -23.19 -34.91 4.98
N PRO A 80 -24.14 -35.58 4.32
CA PRO A 80 -24.38 -36.99 4.55
C PRO A 80 -23.10 -37.76 4.26
N ASP A 81 -22.90 -38.82 5.05
CA ASP A 81 -21.65 -39.55 5.22
C ASP A 81 -21.18 -40.13 3.87
N ALA A 82 -20.19 -39.47 3.25
CA ALA A 82 -19.50 -40.05 2.12
C ALA A 82 -18.60 -41.17 2.66
N LYS A 83 -18.96 -42.42 2.34
CA LYS A 83 -18.10 -43.59 2.61
C LYS A 83 -16.70 -43.33 2.06
N PRO A 84 -15.62 -43.67 2.79
CA PRO A 84 -14.28 -43.55 2.25
C PRO A 84 -14.18 -44.43 1.01
N ASN A 85 -13.88 -43.80 -0.11
CA ASN A 85 -13.53 -44.49 -1.34
C ASN A 85 -12.08 -44.96 -1.23
N ASP A 86 -11.92 -46.28 -1.40
CA ASP A 86 -10.70 -47.11 -1.34
C ASP A 86 -9.60 -46.76 -2.36
N TYR A 87 -9.31 -45.48 -2.58
CA TYR A 87 -8.27 -45.07 -3.54
C TYR A 87 -7.05 -44.47 -2.83
N GLY A 88 -6.22 -45.38 -2.30
CA GLY A 88 -4.78 -45.37 -2.58
C GLY A 88 -3.89 -44.40 -1.81
N LEU A 89 -3.76 -44.58 -0.48
CA LEU A 89 -2.57 -44.12 0.24
C LEU A 89 -1.59 -45.29 0.41
N SER A 90 -1.04 -45.80 -0.69
CA SER A 90 0.12 -46.68 -0.64
C SER A 90 1.37 -45.83 -0.37
N LYS A 91 1.82 -45.93 0.89
CA LYS A 91 3.20 -45.75 1.36
C LYS A 91 4.13 -44.98 0.40
N ILE A 92 4.38 -43.71 0.71
CA ILE A 92 5.62 -43.05 0.30
C ILE A 92 6.73 -43.61 1.18
N THR A 93 7.21 -44.79 0.83
CA THR A 93 8.49 -45.34 1.28
C THR A 93 9.24 -45.75 0.03
N ASP A 94 9.67 -44.74 -0.73
CA ASP A 94 10.77 -44.82 -1.69
C ASP A 94 11.04 -43.40 -2.19
N TRP A 95 11.82 -42.66 -1.40
CA TRP A 95 12.62 -41.56 -1.96
C TRP A 95 13.95 -42.20 -2.37
N PRO A 96 14.39 -42.08 -3.63
CA PRO A 96 15.75 -42.48 -3.95
C PRO A 96 16.68 -41.57 -3.16
N GLU A 97 17.50 -42.15 -2.29
CA GLU A 97 18.68 -41.51 -1.70
C GLU A 97 19.52 -40.95 -2.85
N GLN A 98 19.35 -39.67 -3.14
CA GLN A 98 20.30 -38.96 -3.98
C GLN A 98 21.57 -38.79 -3.16
N ASN A 99 22.59 -39.57 -3.54
CA ASN A 99 23.97 -39.42 -3.10
C ASN A 99 24.35 -37.92 -3.08
N PRO A 100 24.69 -37.33 -1.92
CA PRO A 100 25.06 -35.92 -1.85
C PRO A 100 26.48 -35.62 -2.38
N SER A 101 27.08 -36.46 -3.23
CA SER A 101 28.50 -36.36 -3.58
C SER A 101 28.81 -35.70 -4.93
N GLN A 102 27.85 -35.15 -5.67
CA GLN A 102 28.12 -34.50 -6.97
C GLN A 102 27.19 -33.30 -7.21
N ILE A 103 27.26 -32.28 -6.35
CA ILE A 103 26.93 -30.92 -6.77
C ILE A 103 28.26 -30.27 -7.12
N THR A 104 28.60 -30.25 -8.40
CA THR A 104 29.67 -29.39 -8.89
C THR A 104 29.19 -27.95 -8.80
N PRO A 105 29.87 -27.05 -8.08
CA PRO A 105 29.61 -25.63 -8.23
C PRO A 105 29.90 -25.26 -9.69
N HIS A 106 28.93 -24.69 -10.39
CA HIS A 106 29.24 -23.95 -11.61
C HIS A 106 29.96 -22.68 -11.14
N GLU A 107 31.26 -22.62 -11.40
CA GLU A 107 32.07 -21.44 -11.18
C GLU A 107 31.66 -20.40 -12.23
N ASP A 108 30.60 -19.64 -11.94
CA ASP A 108 30.39 -18.37 -12.62
C ASP A 108 31.53 -17.46 -12.16
N GLY A 109 32.57 -17.41 -13.00
CA GLY A 109 33.74 -16.57 -12.80
C GLY A 109 33.30 -15.13 -12.56
N ILE A 110 33.53 -14.66 -11.34
CA ILE A 110 33.49 -13.24 -11.01
C ILE A 110 34.64 -12.62 -11.83
N ASN A 111 34.31 -11.96 -12.93
CA ASN A 111 35.27 -11.11 -13.62
C ASN A 111 35.42 -9.82 -12.81
N GLU A 112 36.64 -9.57 -12.35
CA GLU A 112 37.00 -8.49 -11.44
C GLU A 112 37.22 -7.14 -12.14
N GLU A 113 36.65 -6.92 -13.33
CA GLU A 113 36.90 -5.72 -14.12
C GLU A 113 35.62 -5.19 -14.76
N ALA A 114 35.00 -4.18 -14.14
CA ALA A 114 34.28 -3.09 -14.82
C ALA A 114 33.53 -2.18 -13.81
N TRP A 115 34.24 -1.33 -13.08
CA TRP A 115 33.75 0.01 -12.64
C TRP A 115 34.99 0.89 -12.41
N VAL A 116 35.63 1.30 -13.51
CA VAL A 116 36.48 2.49 -13.51
C VAL A 116 35.56 3.65 -13.83
N ASP A 117 35.10 4.30 -12.76
CA ASP A 117 34.40 5.58 -12.83
C ASP A 117 35.36 6.57 -12.20
N GLU A 118 36.18 7.18 -13.05
CA GLU A 118 37.07 8.28 -12.69
C GLU A 118 36.18 9.48 -12.33
N ALA A 119 35.77 9.53 -11.07
CA ALA A 119 34.92 10.58 -10.53
C ALA A 119 35.78 11.82 -10.22
N ASP A 120 35.68 12.72 -11.19
CA ASP A 120 36.02 14.13 -11.26
C ASP A 120 35.96 14.92 -9.94
N GLU A 121 36.80 15.94 -9.93
CA GLU A 121 37.21 16.81 -8.84
C GLU A 121 36.06 17.58 -8.17
N GLY A 122 36.30 17.94 -6.91
CA GLY A 122 35.32 18.58 -6.05
C GLY A 122 34.81 19.93 -6.55
N GLN A 123 33.51 20.14 -6.38
CA GLN A 123 32.92 21.47 -6.31
C GLN A 123 32.22 21.65 -4.96
N GLU A 124 32.90 22.46 -4.14
CA GLU A 124 32.46 23.30 -3.04
C GLU A 124 30.93 23.48 -2.90
N ALA A 125 30.34 22.78 -1.92
CA ALA A 125 29.00 23.09 -1.44
C ALA A 125 29.08 24.35 -0.55
N GLY A 126 28.83 25.51 -1.13
CA GLY A 126 28.57 26.73 -0.37
C GLY A 126 27.33 26.57 0.54
N PRO A 127 27.27 27.28 1.68
CA PRO A 127 26.17 27.15 2.63
C PRO A 127 24.86 27.61 1.98
N VAL A 128 23.88 26.71 1.93
CA VAL A 128 22.50 27.04 1.57
C VAL A 128 21.87 27.66 2.82
N ASP A 129 22.08 28.96 2.99
CA ASP A 129 21.47 29.70 4.10
C ASP A 129 19.94 29.67 3.96
N GLU A 130 19.37 29.12 5.02
CA GLU A 130 17.96 28.97 5.35
C GLU A 130 17.13 30.26 5.19
N ALA A 131 15.87 30.04 4.82
CA ALA A 131 14.71 30.75 5.34
C ALA A 131 14.57 32.25 5.06
N ARG A 132 13.81 32.58 4.01
CA ARG A 132 12.94 33.78 4.02
C ARG A 132 11.69 33.60 3.16
N TRP A 133 10.76 32.79 3.65
CA TRP A 133 9.37 32.81 3.14
C TRP A 133 8.62 33.95 3.82
N GLU A 134 8.70 35.15 3.23
CA GLU A 134 7.84 36.25 3.63
C GLU A 134 6.39 35.96 3.25
N TYR A 135 5.58 35.73 4.28
CA TYR A 135 4.13 35.72 4.25
C TYR A 135 3.63 37.14 3.94
N ARG A 136 3.55 37.53 2.66
CA ARG A 136 2.82 38.74 2.26
C ARG A 136 1.33 38.47 2.31
N GLY A 137 0.72 38.90 3.42
CA GLY A 137 -0.71 38.91 3.64
C GLY A 137 -1.45 39.74 2.59
N TYR A 138 -2.56 39.19 2.12
CA TYR A 138 -3.59 39.92 1.41
C TYR A 138 -4.28 40.87 2.40
N LEU A 139 -3.96 42.15 2.31
CA LEU A 139 -4.82 43.22 2.81
C LEU A 139 -5.61 43.76 1.61
N SER A 140 -6.88 43.36 1.53
CA SER A 140 -7.90 44.12 0.82
C SER A 140 -8.34 45.29 1.71
N ALA A 141 -8.19 46.51 1.22
CA ALA A 141 -8.98 47.67 1.60
C ALA A 141 -8.80 48.74 0.50
N ASP A 142 -9.78 48.87 -0.38
CA ASP A 142 -10.51 50.11 -0.71
C ASP A 142 -11.57 49.82 -1.79
#